data_AF-A0A8T7HL91-F1
#
_entry.id   AF-A0A8T7HL91-F1
#
_cell.length_a   1.000
_cell.length_b   1.000
_cell.length_c   1.000
_cell.angle_alpha   90.00
_cell.angle_beta   90.00
_cell.angle_gamma   90.00
#
_symmetry.space_group_name_H-M   'P 1'
#
loop_
_entity.id
_entity.type
_entity.pdbx_description
1 polymer ?
#
loop_
_entity_poly.entity_id
_entity_poly.type
_entity_poly.pdbx_seq_one_letter_code
_entity_poly.pdbx_strand_id
1 'polypeptide(L)'
;MTDTDSECILALGAEMQGCYSISRNKKIFTSDVFGDTSDYTVFSKYKAALLGYISSNSIKPAVILCDLHPGYNTSILAKELSSQFGCKLAQVQHHKAHAYAVAEEHELKDFAAIACDGLGFGEDGTIWGGEVFVNDRRIGHLELHSQLGGDLAAKEPARMLYSILSKVMDEEELNPIMVRFFSKEELAILKKQLYIGYNSPLTSSAGRVLDAASVLLGFSRQREYDGSPAIELDKNATVPYLLKPAIKENTLLTSTVFRYLADNMGKDRKRLAATVLYYVADGLYEIAAKERLPVLFTGGCAHSRTMKKALEGKVLLNKAVPCGDAGISRGQIAYYLAKVH
;
A
#
# COMPACT_ATOMS: atom_id res chain seq x y z
N MET A 1 -3.90 -21.40 -42.01
CA MET A 1 -4.50 -20.25 -41.30
C MET A 1 -3.70 -20.07 -40.04
N THR A 2 -3.04 -18.93 -39.93
CA THR A 2 -2.02 -18.60 -38.94
C THR A 2 -2.62 -18.63 -37.54
N ASP A 3 -2.13 -19.56 -36.73
CA ASP A 3 -2.32 -19.62 -35.28
C ASP A 3 -1.95 -18.24 -34.72
N THR A 4 -2.93 -17.50 -34.23
CA THR A 4 -2.67 -16.25 -33.50
C THR A 4 -1.99 -16.66 -32.21
N ASP A 5 -0.66 -16.75 -32.23
CA ASP A 5 0.19 -16.80 -31.04
C ASP A 5 -0.32 -15.69 -30.11
N SER A 6 -1.02 -16.07 -29.05
CA SER A 6 -1.57 -15.10 -28.10
C SER A 6 -0.42 -14.21 -27.63
N GLU A 7 -0.59 -12.89 -27.64
CA GLU A 7 0.46 -11.96 -27.23
C GLU A 7 1.06 -12.35 -25.88
N CYS A 8 2.39 -12.54 -25.85
CA CYS A 8 3.08 -12.84 -24.61
C CYS A 8 3.28 -11.53 -23.82
N ILE A 9 2.79 -11.51 -22.58
CA ILE A 9 2.87 -10.35 -21.69
C ILE A 9 3.82 -10.69 -20.54
N LEU A 10 4.84 -9.88 -20.33
CA LEU A 10 5.76 -9.99 -19.20
C LEU A 10 5.47 -8.87 -18.20
N ALA A 11 5.33 -9.17 -16.92
CA ALA A 11 5.12 -8.21 -15.85
C ALA A 11 6.22 -8.34 -14.79
N LEU A 12 6.86 -7.23 -14.45
CA LEU A 12 8.03 -7.22 -13.56
C LEU A 12 7.68 -6.99 -12.08
N GLY A 13 6.40 -6.75 -11.75
CA GLY A 13 5.98 -6.60 -10.36
C GLY A 13 6.40 -5.29 -9.72
N ALA A 14 6.46 -5.29 -8.39
CA ALA A 14 6.91 -4.19 -7.54
C ALA A 14 8.41 -4.30 -7.19
N GLU A 15 8.94 -3.37 -6.41
CA GLU A 15 10.30 -3.43 -5.89
C GLU A 15 10.43 -4.33 -4.66
N MET A 16 9.52 -4.17 -3.70
CA MET A 16 9.41 -5.02 -2.52
C MET A 16 8.77 -6.37 -2.91
N GLN A 17 9.24 -7.44 -2.27
CA GLN A 17 8.79 -8.82 -2.58
C GLN A 17 8.80 -9.12 -4.10
N GLY A 18 9.85 -8.66 -4.78
CA GLY A 18 10.00 -8.72 -6.23
C GLY A 18 9.71 -10.11 -6.79
N CYS A 19 8.79 -10.14 -7.74
CA CYS A 19 8.27 -11.33 -8.39
C CYS A 19 7.85 -10.94 -9.80
N TYR A 20 8.16 -11.76 -10.81
CA TYR A 20 7.71 -11.52 -12.18
C TYR A 20 6.63 -12.52 -12.59
N SER A 21 5.75 -12.09 -13.49
CA SER A 21 4.72 -12.94 -14.08
C SER A 21 4.77 -12.87 -15.60
N ILE A 22 4.41 -13.98 -16.25
CA ILE A 22 4.35 -14.08 -17.70
C ILE A 22 3.00 -14.69 -18.09
N SER A 23 2.29 -14.03 -19.00
CA SER A 23 1.07 -14.55 -19.60
C SER A 23 1.33 -15.07 -21.01
N ARG A 24 0.85 -16.28 -21.29
CA ARG A 24 0.77 -16.87 -22.63
C ARG A 24 -0.46 -17.78 -22.71
N ASN A 25 -1.23 -17.67 -23.78
CA ASN A 25 -2.46 -18.45 -24.02
C ASN A 25 -3.45 -18.37 -22.84
N LYS A 26 -3.61 -17.17 -22.27
CA LYS A 26 -4.45 -16.89 -21.08
C LYS A 26 -4.02 -17.65 -19.81
N LYS A 27 -2.84 -18.27 -19.80
CA LYS A 27 -2.24 -18.86 -18.61
C LYS A 27 -1.17 -17.93 -18.08
N ILE A 28 -1.20 -17.70 -16.77
CA ILE A 28 -0.23 -16.85 -16.07
C ILE A 28 0.71 -17.76 -15.28
N PHE A 29 2.00 -17.67 -15.58
CA PHE A 29 3.08 -18.16 -14.74
C PHE A 29 3.56 -17.02 -13.84
N THR A 30 3.85 -17.32 -12.58
CA THR A 30 4.40 -16.36 -11.62
C THR A 30 5.63 -17.00 -10.98
N SER A 31 6.72 -16.24 -10.88
CA SER A 31 7.98 -16.71 -10.31
C SER A 31 7.89 -16.91 -8.79
N ASP A 32 8.94 -17.50 -8.20
CA ASP A 32 9.18 -17.38 -6.76
C ASP A 32 9.33 -15.90 -6.34
N VAL A 33 9.16 -15.64 -5.05
CA VAL A 33 9.36 -14.31 -4.45
C VAL A 33 10.84 -14.14 -4.08
N PHE A 34 11.49 -13.11 -4.64
CA PHE A 34 12.93 -12.89 -4.45
C PHE A 34 13.26 -12.02 -3.23
N GLY A 35 12.34 -11.14 -2.81
CA GLY A 35 12.56 -10.20 -1.70
C GLY A 35 12.63 -8.75 -2.18
N ASP A 36 13.27 -7.88 -1.40
CA ASP A 36 13.44 -6.46 -1.74
C ASP A 36 14.49 -6.26 -2.83
N THR A 37 14.04 -5.87 -4.02
CA THR A 37 14.91 -5.65 -5.18
C THR A 37 15.61 -4.28 -5.19
N SER A 38 15.46 -3.46 -4.15
CA SER A 38 16.36 -2.32 -3.92
C SER A 38 17.76 -2.80 -3.50
N ASP A 39 17.85 -3.98 -2.87
CA ASP A 39 19.13 -4.64 -2.58
C ASP A 39 19.73 -5.24 -3.86
N TYR A 40 20.98 -4.88 -4.14
CA TYR A 40 21.68 -5.32 -5.35
C TYR A 40 21.80 -6.84 -5.48
N THR A 41 22.00 -7.56 -4.37
CA THR A 41 22.15 -9.02 -4.36
C THR A 41 20.82 -9.69 -4.69
N VAL A 42 19.72 -9.20 -4.11
CA VAL A 42 18.37 -9.66 -4.41
C VAL A 42 18.00 -9.35 -5.86
N PHE A 43 18.24 -8.13 -6.32
CA PHE A 43 17.96 -7.72 -7.70
C PHE A 43 18.75 -8.52 -8.72
N SER A 44 20.03 -8.82 -8.46
CA SER A 44 20.85 -9.64 -9.35
C SER A 44 20.29 -11.06 -9.51
N LYS A 45 19.81 -11.67 -8.42
CA LYS A 45 19.15 -12.99 -8.47
C LYS A 45 17.83 -12.93 -9.23
N TYR A 46 17.01 -11.92 -8.96
CA TYR A 46 15.75 -11.67 -9.67
C TYR A 46 15.98 -11.51 -11.18
N LYS A 47 16.91 -10.63 -11.58
CA LYS A 47 17.25 -10.36 -12.99
C LYS A 47 17.80 -11.61 -13.68
N ALA A 48 18.69 -12.36 -13.02
CA ALA A 48 19.23 -13.60 -13.58
C ALA A 48 18.14 -14.66 -13.80
N ALA A 49 17.22 -14.84 -12.84
CA ALA A 49 16.12 -15.77 -12.96
C ALA A 49 15.14 -15.38 -14.08
N LEU A 50 14.77 -14.09 -14.16
CA LEU A 50 13.91 -13.57 -15.22
C LEU A 50 14.53 -13.80 -16.62
N LEU A 51 15.78 -13.40 -16.81
CA LEU A 51 16.48 -13.55 -18.09
C LEU A 51 16.69 -15.02 -18.45
N GLY A 52 17.02 -15.85 -17.46
CA GLY A 52 17.11 -17.30 -17.62
C GLY A 52 15.79 -17.89 -18.09
N TYR A 53 14.68 -17.54 -17.45
CA TYR A 53 13.35 -18.04 -17.84
C TYR A 53 12.96 -17.60 -19.25
N ILE A 54 13.21 -16.33 -19.61
CA ILE A 54 12.97 -15.81 -20.97
C ILE A 54 13.76 -16.61 -22.00
N SER A 55 15.05 -16.82 -21.76
CA SER A 55 15.95 -17.55 -22.66
C SER A 55 15.54 -19.02 -22.81
N SER A 56 15.37 -19.74 -21.69
CA SER A 56 15.04 -21.17 -21.69
C SER A 56 13.70 -21.50 -22.36
N ASN A 57 12.74 -20.56 -22.33
CA ASN A 57 11.42 -20.75 -22.93
C ASN A 57 11.27 -20.01 -24.28
N SER A 58 12.36 -19.45 -24.82
CA SER A 58 12.37 -18.69 -26.08
C SER A 58 11.28 -17.61 -26.12
N ILE A 59 11.08 -16.92 -25.00
CA ILE A 59 10.01 -15.94 -24.83
C ILE A 59 10.39 -14.65 -25.56
N LYS A 60 9.44 -14.15 -26.34
CA LYS A 60 9.50 -12.83 -26.99
C LYS A 60 8.28 -12.04 -26.53
N PRO A 61 8.39 -11.21 -25.48
CA PRO A 61 7.27 -10.43 -24.99
C PRO A 61 6.78 -9.45 -26.07
N ALA A 62 5.47 -9.43 -26.32
CA ALA A 62 4.83 -8.39 -27.12
C ALA A 62 4.63 -7.11 -26.27
N VAL A 63 4.46 -7.30 -24.95
CA VAL A 63 4.24 -6.22 -23.98
C VAL A 63 5.03 -6.51 -22.72
N ILE A 64 5.65 -5.48 -22.17
CA ILE A 64 6.29 -5.49 -20.85
C ILE A 64 5.54 -4.52 -19.93
N LEU A 65 5.21 -5.00 -18.73
CA LEU A 65 4.52 -4.26 -17.69
C LEU A 65 5.44 -4.00 -16.51
N CYS A 66 5.33 -2.81 -15.92
CA CYS A 66 6.00 -2.46 -14.67
C CYS A 66 5.15 -1.51 -13.83
N ASP A 67 5.59 -1.28 -12.60
CA ASP A 67 4.98 -0.30 -11.71
C ASP A 67 5.10 1.12 -12.28
N LEU A 68 4.20 2.01 -11.86
CA LEU A 68 4.25 3.42 -12.20
C LEU A 68 5.49 4.11 -11.59
N HIS A 69 6.00 3.60 -10.46
CA HIS A 69 7.16 4.20 -9.79
C HIS A 69 8.40 4.22 -10.70
N PRO A 70 8.94 5.40 -11.05
CA PRO A 70 10.00 5.52 -12.05
C PRO A 70 11.37 5.07 -11.53
N GLY A 71 11.57 5.07 -10.21
CA GLY A 71 12.84 4.76 -9.56
C GLY A 71 13.03 3.30 -9.14
N TYR A 72 12.03 2.43 -9.31
CA TYR A 72 12.19 1.03 -8.96
C TYR A 72 13.17 0.32 -9.88
N ASN A 73 14.03 -0.53 -9.33
CA ASN A 73 14.96 -1.34 -10.12
C ASN A 73 14.21 -2.24 -11.14
N THR A 74 13.02 -2.73 -10.80
CA THR A 74 12.15 -3.47 -11.71
C THR A 74 11.59 -2.59 -12.84
N SER A 75 11.20 -1.35 -12.57
CA SER A 75 10.74 -0.39 -13.59
C SER A 75 11.86 0.03 -14.54
N ILE A 76 13.09 0.20 -14.03
CA ILE A 76 14.27 0.49 -14.85
C ILE A 76 14.57 -0.71 -15.76
N LEU A 77 14.59 -1.92 -15.21
CA LEU A 77 14.80 -3.15 -15.99
C LEU A 77 13.71 -3.33 -17.07
N ALA A 78 12.45 -3.00 -16.78
CA ALA A 78 11.37 -3.10 -17.77
C ALA A 78 11.61 -2.21 -18.98
N LYS A 79 12.13 -0.99 -18.77
CA LYS A 79 12.51 -0.05 -19.84
C LYS A 79 13.67 -0.59 -20.68
N GLU A 80 14.70 -1.13 -20.03
CA GLU A 80 15.84 -1.78 -20.71
C GLU A 80 15.36 -2.93 -21.60
N LEU A 81 14.55 -3.85 -21.05
CA LEU A 81 14.04 -5.01 -21.78
C LEU A 81 13.09 -4.62 -22.91
N SER A 82 12.21 -3.63 -22.69
CA SER A 82 11.29 -3.15 -23.73
C SER A 82 12.06 -2.62 -24.94
N SER A 83 13.14 -1.88 -24.69
CA SER A 83 14.04 -1.38 -25.74
C SER A 83 14.77 -2.51 -26.44
N GLN A 84 15.29 -3.49 -25.68
CA GLN A 84 16.01 -4.64 -26.22
C GLN A 84 15.14 -5.54 -27.11
N PHE A 85 13.89 -5.79 -26.71
CA PHE A 85 12.94 -6.61 -27.47
C PHE A 85 12.19 -5.81 -28.55
N GLY A 86 12.28 -4.48 -28.56
CA GLY A 86 11.51 -3.62 -29.46
C GLY A 86 10.00 -3.73 -29.25
N CYS A 87 9.56 -3.90 -28.00
CA CYS A 87 8.18 -4.19 -27.65
C CYS A 87 7.54 -3.07 -26.79
N LYS A 88 6.22 -3.08 -26.66
CA LYS A 88 5.48 -2.04 -25.93
C LYS A 88 5.80 -2.12 -24.42
N LEU A 89 6.15 -0.97 -23.83
CA LEU A 89 6.16 -0.80 -22.37
C LEU A 89 4.82 -0.20 -21.93
N ALA A 90 4.20 -0.77 -20.90
CA ALA A 90 3.03 -0.17 -20.25
C ALA A 90 3.22 -0.15 -18.73
N GLN A 91 2.95 1.00 -18.11
CA GLN A 91 3.01 1.14 -16.67
C GLN A 91 1.64 0.90 -16.05
N VAL A 92 1.61 0.23 -14.90
CA VAL A 92 0.39 -0.03 -14.14
C VAL A 92 0.56 0.53 -12.74
N GLN A 93 -0.42 1.31 -12.29
CA GLN A 93 -0.42 1.88 -10.96
C GLN A 93 -0.51 0.76 -9.90
N HIS A 94 0.32 0.87 -8.86
CA HIS A 94 0.52 -0.13 -7.81
C HIS A 94 -0.78 -0.65 -7.16
N HIS A 95 -1.63 0.25 -6.66
CA HIS A 95 -2.88 -0.11 -5.99
C HIS A 95 -3.94 -0.65 -6.97
N LYS A 96 -3.93 -0.20 -8.23
CA LYS A 96 -4.74 -0.81 -9.29
C LYS A 96 -4.29 -2.26 -9.52
N ALA A 97 -2.98 -2.53 -9.59
CA ALA A 97 -2.49 -3.90 -9.70
C ALA A 97 -2.94 -4.78 -8.53
N HIS A 98 -2.85 -4.30 -7.28
CA HIS A 98 -3.40 -5.01 -6.12
C HIS A 98 -4.89 -5.33 -6.26
N ALA A 99 -5.70 -4.37 -6.72
CA ALA A 99 -7.14 -4.56 -6.88
C ALA A 99 -7.47 -5.58 -7.98
N TYR A 100 -6.80 -5.49 -9.13
CA TYR A 100 -7.01 -6.42 -10.25
C TYR A 100 -6.47 -7.82 -9.96
N ALA A 101 -5.45 -7.96 -9.11
CA ALA A 101 -4.99 -9.26 -8.65
C ALA A 101 -6.12 -10.03 -7.93
N VAL A 102 -6.90 -9.36 -7.07
CA VAL A 102 -8.06 -9.99 -6.40
C VAL A 102 -9.22 -10.15 -7.36
N ALA A 103 -9.52 -9.14 -8.18
CA ALA A 103 -10.66 -9.19 -9.10
C ALA A 103 -10.56 -10.38 -10.06
N GLU A 104 -9.34 -10.71 -10.53
CA GLU A 104 -9.09 -11.87 -11.39
C GLU A 104 -9.43 -13.20 -10.70
N GLU A 105 -9.04 -13.38 -9.44
CA GLU A 105 -9.32 -14.62 -8.68
C GLU A 105 -10.82 -14.87 -8.42
N HIS A 106 -11.62 -13.81 -8.44
CA HIS A 106 -13.07 -13.87 -8.26
C HIS A 106 -13.84 -13.64 -9.57
N GLU A 107 -13.15 -13.58 -10.71
CA GLU A 107 -13.73 -13.41 -12.05
C GLU A 107 -14.64 -12.17 -12.18
N LEU A 108 -14.27 -11.09 -11.48
CA LEU A 108 -15.06 -9.86 -11.43
C LEU A 108 -14.67 -8.89 -12.53
N LYS A 109 -15.68 -8.34 -13.21
CA LYS A 109 -15.53 -7.24 -14.18
C LYS A 109 -15.72 -5.87 -13.55
N ASP A 110 -16.70 -5.76 -12.67
CA ASP A 110 -17.04 -4.53 -11.95
C ASP A 110 -16.93 -4.76 -10.44
N PHE A 111 -16.13 -3.94 -9.79
CA PHE A 111 -15.85 -4.06 -8.36
C PHE A 111 -15.55 -2.69 -7.74
N ALA A 112 -15.75 -2.60 -6.42
CA ALA A 112 -15.07 -1.61 -5.61
C ALA A 112 -13.87 -2.28 -4.92
N ALA A 113 -12.78 -1.57 -4.70
CA ALA A 113 -11.59 -2.12 -4.04
C ALA A 113 -11.04 -1.17 -2.99
N ILE A 114 -10.72 -1.71 -1.82
CA ILE A 114 -9.97 -1.06 -0.76
C ILE A 114 -8.54 -1.58 -0.85
N ALA A 115 -7.60 -0.72 -1.21
CA ALA A 115 -6.18 -1.04 -1.31
C ALA A 115 -5.43 -0.33 -0.19
N CYS A 116 -4.99 -1.09 0.81
CA CYS A 116 -4.26 -0.57 1.97
C CYS A 116 -2.82 -1.09 1.99
N ASP A 117 -1.87 -0.18 1.91
CA ASP A 117 -0.44 -0.48 1.82
C ASP A 117 0.44 0.55 2.56
N GLY A 118 1.73 0.27 2.64
CA GLY A 118 2.75 1.16 3.17
C GLY A 118 3.15 2.26 2.18
N LEU A 119 3.32 1.95 0.90
CA LEU A 119 3.78 2.91 -0.10
C LEU A 119 3.34 2.47 -1.50
N GLY A 120 2.73 3.38 -2.24
CA GLY A 120 2.58 3.24 -3.69
C GLY A 120 2.58 4.59 -4.37
N PHE A 121 3.19 4.66 -5.55
CA PHE A 121 3.28 5.89 -6.32
C PHE A 121 1.88 6.29 -6.85
N GLY A 122 1.39 7.46 -6.42
CA GLY A 122 0.12 8.01 -6.86
C GLY A 122 0.22 8.68 -8.22
N GLU A 123 -0.87 8.64 -8.98
CA GLU A 123 -0.95 9.31 -10.29
C GLU A 123 -0.98 10.85 -10.15
N ASP A 124 -1.28 11.35 -8.95
CA ASP A 124 -1.29 12.78 -8.58
C ASP A 124 0.03 13.25 -7.95
N GLY A 125 1.07 12.42 -7.96
CA GLY A 125 2.37 12.72 -7.35
C GLY A 125 2.40 12.62 -5.83
N THR A 126 1.30 12.21 -5.19
CA THR A 126 1.28 11.89 -3.75
C THR A 126 1.61 10.41 -3.51
N ILE A 127 1.91 10.07 -2.25
CA ILE A 127 2.10 8.68 -1.83
C ILE A 127 0.74 8.11 -1.45
N TRP A 128 0.32 7.05 -2.13
CA TRP A 128 -0.91 6.33 -1.83
C TRP A 128 -0.63 5.16 -0.90
N GLY A 129 -1.69 4.64 -0.27
CA GLY A 129 -1.65 3.41 0.52
C GLY A 129 -2.87 3.21 1.40
N GLY A 130 -3.96 3.93 1.17
CA GLY A 130 -5.21 3.78 1.89
C GLY A 130 -6.35 4.23 1.00
N GLU A 131 -6.48 3.58 -0.15
CA GLU A 131 -7.29 4.06 -1.27
C GLU A 131 -8.56 3.23 -1.45
N VAL A 132 -9.59 3.86 -1.99
CA VAL A 132 -10.80 3.21 -2.48
C VAL A 132 -10.96 3.47 -3.97
N PHE A 133 -11.15 2.40 -4.73
CA PHE A 133 -11.36 2.43 -6.18
C PHE A 133 -12.72 1.85 -6.57
N VAL A 134 -13.25 2.32 -7.69
CA VAL A 134 -14.21 1.57 -8.53
C VAL A 134 -13.47 1.19 -9.79
N ASN A 135 -13.24 -0.11 -9.99
CA ASN A 135 -12.31 -0.63 -10.98
C ASN A 135 -10.93 0.08 -10.89
N ASP A 136 -10.58 0.93 -11.85
CA ASP A 136 -9.34 1.72 -11.89
C ASP A 136 -9.52 3.20 -11.52
N ARG A 137 -10.74 3.65 -11.19
CA ARG A 137 -11.03 5.02 -10.81
C ARG A 137 -10.95 5.18 -9.30
N ARG A 138 -10.03 6.01 -8.81
CA ARG A 138 -9.94 6.38 -7.39
C ARG A 138 -11.16 7.20 -6.99
N ILE A 139 -11.90 6.76 -5.97
CA ILE A 139 -13.13 7.42 -5.49
C ILE A 139 -13.05 7.93 -4.05
N GLY A 140 -12.07 7.46 -3.28
CA GLY A 140 -11.87 7.88 -1.89
C GLY A 140 -10.52 7.42 -1.36
N HIS A 141 -10.14 7.95 -0.20
CA HIS A 141 -8.84 7.68 0.40
C HIS A 141 -8.79 8.02 1.89
N LEU A 142 -7.71 7.64 2.57
CA LEU A 142 -7.38 8.16 3.88
C LEU A 142 -6.98 9.63 3.79
N GLU A 143 -7.28 10.38 4.84
CA GLU A 143 -6.81 11.76 4.99
C GLU A 143 -5.30 11.89 4.70
N LEU A 144 -4.94 12.86 3.84
CA LEU A 144 -3.55 13.11 3.45
C LEU A 144 -2.76 13.74 4.59
N HIS A 145 -1.62 13.17 4.95
CA HIS A 145 -0.70 13.71 5.95
C HIS A 145 0.68 14.01 5.35
N SER A 146 1.44 14.89 6.00
CA SER A 146 2.80 15.21 5.56
C SER A 146 3.77 14.16 6.10
N GLN A 147 4.44 13.46 5.19
CA GLN A 147 5.49 12.50 5.54
C GLN A 147 6.80 13.24 5.82
N LEU A 148 6.89 13.84 7.02
CA LEU A 148 8.00 14.72 7.41
C LEU A 148 9.36 14.03 7.28
N GLY A 149 10.20 14.51 6.38
CA GLY A 149 11.51 13.91 6.09
C GLY A 149 11.50 12.80 5.03
N GLY A 150 10.39 12.63 4.29
CA GLY A 150 10.27 11.63 3.23
C GLY A 150 10.44 10.21 3.77
N ASP A 151 11.37 9.44 3.21
CA ASP A 151 11.62 8.05 3.62
C ASP A 151 12.01 7.91 5.10
N LEU A 152 12.53 8.98 5.72
CA LEU A 152 12.86 8.96 7.14
C LEU A 152 11.62 8.75 8.02
N ALA A 153 10.45 9.27 7.63
CA ALA A 153 9.21 9.05 8.38
C ALA A 153 8.70 7.60 8.34
N ALA A 154 9.14 6.79 7.36
CA ALA A 154 8.92 5.35 7.43
C ALA A 154 9.83 4.69 8.48
N LYS A 155 11.07 5.15 8.64
CA LYS A 155 12.03 4.62 9.64
C LYS A 155 11.74 5.10 11.06
N GLU A 156 11.26 6.34 11.19
CA GLU A 156 10.94 7.04 12.43
C GLU A 156 9.45 7.42 12.47
N PRO A 157 8.53 6.49 12.81
CA PRO A 157 7.09 6.73 12.70
C PRO A 157 6.55 7.84 13.63
N ALA A 158 7.33 8.25 14.63
CA ALA A 158 7.01 9.43 15.45
C ALA A 158 6.89 10.72 14.63
N ARG A 159 7.54 10.80 13.45
CA ARG A 159 7.39 11.92 12.51
C ARG A 159 6.00 11.97 11.88
N MET A 160 5.47 10.80 11.51
CA MET A 160 4.08 10.67 11.05
C MET A 160 3.11 11.01 12.18
N LEU A 161 3.36 10.51 13.38
CA LEU A 161 2.55 10.82 14.57
C LEU A 161 2.46 12.34 14.80
N TYR A 162 3.59 13.04 14.73
CA TYR A 162 3.61 14.51 14.82
C TYR A 162 2.70 15.14 13.76
N SER A 163 2.88 14.81 12.47
CA SER A 163 2.08 15.37 11.39
C SER A 163 0.58 15.12 11.55
N ILE A 164 0.18 13.95 12.03
CA ILE A 164 -1.24 13.60 12.20
C ILE A 164 -1.85 14.38 13.36
N LEU A 165 -1.18 14.42 14.52
CA LEU A 165 -1.70 15.09 15.71
C LEU A 165 -1.70 16.62 15.57
N SER A 166 -0.73 17.22 14.86
CA SER A 166 -0.70 18.67 14.61
C SER A 166 -1.93 19.23 13.89
N LYS A 167 -2.78 18.38 13.29
CA LYS A 167 -4.04 18.79 12.67
C LYS A 167 -5.19 18.98 13.67
N VAL A 168 -5.09 18.37 14.85
CA VAL A 168 -6.18 18.24 15.83
C VAL A 168 -5.76 18.63 17.25
N MET A 169 -4.51 19.06 17.41
CA MET A 169 -3.92 19.50 18.68
C MET A 169 -3.07 20.74 18.42
N ASP A 170 -3.15 21.69 19.34
CA ASP A 170 -2.19 22.80 19.39
C ASP A 170 -0.86 22.35 20.02
N GLU A 171 0.11 23.26 20.12
CA GLU A 171 1.43 22.95 20.67
C GLU A 171 1.40 22.62 22.17
N GLU A 172 0.46 23.17 22.93
CA GLU A 172 0.34 22.93 24.36
C GLU A 172 -0.14 21.49 24.63
N GLU A 173 -1.05 20.99 23.79
CA GLU A 173 -1.52 19.60 23.82
C GLU A 173 -0.52 18.62 23.19
N LEU A 174 0.10 18.99 22.07
CA LEU A 174 0.97 18.10 21.28
C LEU A 174 2.33 17.86 21.93
N ASN A 175 2.99 18.92 22.43
CA ASN A 175 4.37 18.81 22.92
C ASN A 175 4.53 17.79 24.06
N PRO A 176 3.65 17.71 25.07
CA PRO A 176 3.73 16.69 26.13
C PRO A 176 3.73 15.24 25.63
N ILE A 177 3.08 14.97 24.49
CA ILE A 177 3.09 13.64 23.86
C ILE A 177 4.42 13.41 23.13
N MET A 178 4.89 14.43 22.41
CA MET A 178 5.99 14.29 21.45
C MET A 178 7.40 14.40 22.08
N VAL A 179 7.54 14.99 23.27
CA VAL A 179 8.82 15.07 24.01
C VAL A 179 9.44 13.70 24.37
N ARG A 180 8.65 12.63 24.26
CA ARG A 180 9.13 11.24 24.43
C ARG A 180 9.97 10.75 23.25
N PHE A 181 9.88 11.42 22.11
CA PHE A 181 10.52 11.03 20.86
C PHE A 181 11.53 12.07 20.36
N PHE A 182 11.30 13.34 20.66
CA PHE A 182 12.08 14.46 20.14
C PHE A 182 12.39 15.48 21.24
N SER A 183 13.56 16.09 21.17
CA SER A 183 13.94 17.29 21.93
C SER A 183 13.08 18.51 21.54
N LYS A 184 13.11 19.58 22.34
CA LYS A 184 12.37 20.81 22.03
C LYS A 184 12.84 21.44 20.71
N GLU A 185 14.14 21.37 20.45
CA GLU A 185 14.78 21.87 19.24
C GLU A 185 14.32 21.08 18.01
N GLU A 186 14.27 19.74 18.12
CA GLU A 186 13.74 18.88 17.05
C GLU A 186 12.25 19.12 16.80
N LEU A 187 11.43 19.33 17.84
CA LEU A 187 10.02 19.68 17.67
C LEU A 187 9.84 21.02 16.94
N ALA A 188 10.67 22.03 17.23
CA ALA A 188 10.66 23.29 16.50
C ALA A 188 11.04 23.11 15.02
N ILE A 189 11.99 22.21 14.73
CA ILE A 189 12.36 21.84 13.36
C ILE A 189 11.19 21.14 12.65
N LEU A 190 10.54 20.15 13.28
CA LEU A 190 9.39 19.44 12.70
C LEU A 190 8.22 20.39 12.43
N LYS A 191 7.94 21.31 13.35
CA LYS A 191 6.93 22.37 13.16
C LYS A 191 7.23 23.21 11.92
N LYS A 192 8.46 23.70 11.82
CA LYS A 192 8.89 24.51 10.67
C LYS A 192 8.84 23.70 9.39
N GLN A 193 9.29 22.45 9.42
CA GLN A 193 9.28 21.52 8.29
C GLN A 193 7.85 21.29 7.78
N LEU A 194 6.90 21.04 8.69
CA LEU A 194 5.48 20.88 8.38
C LEU A 194 4.90 22.16 7.76
N TYR A 195 5.20 23.32 8.33
CA TYR A 195 4.69 24.61 7.85
C TYR A 195 5.18 24.96 6.44
N ILE A 196 6.47 24.74 6.14
CA ILE A 196 7.05 25.07 4.83
C ILE A 196 6.91 23.96 3.78
N GLY A 197 6.52 22.74 4.19
CA GLY A 197 6.40 21.58 3.32
C GLY A 197 7.72 21.02 2.79
N TYR A 198 8.86 21.34 3.41
CA TYR A 198 10.18 20.92 2.91
C TYR A 198 10.42 19.43 3.16
N ASN A 199 10.77 18.68 2.10
CA ASN A 199 10.97 17.23 2.14
C ASN A 199 9.84 16.51 2.90
N SER A 200 8.60 16.89 2.61
CA SER A 200 7.40 16.44 3.32
C SER A 200 6.28 16.06 2.35
N PRO A 201 6.51 15.04 1.49
CA PRO A 201 5.50 14.62 0.52
C PRO A 201 4.20 14.25 1.22
N LEU A 202 3.07 14.49 0.57
CA LEU A 202 1.76 14.11 1.09
C LEU A 202 1.55 12.62 0.92
N THR A 203 0.99 11.97 1.94
CA THR A 203 0.72 10.54 1.95
C THR A 203 -0.69 10.21 2.48
N SER A 204 -1.34 9.25 1.85
CA SER A 204 -2.59 8.61 2.31
C SER A 204 -2.34 7.16 2.78
N SER A 205 -1.07 6.84 3.08
CA SER A 205 -0.64 5.49 3.45
C SER A 205 -1.29 4.98 4.74
N ALA A 206 -2.02 3.86 4.63
CA ALA A 206 -2.54 3.12 5.79
C ALA A 206 -1.38 2.58 6.63
N GLY A 207 -0.31 2.09 6.01
CA GLY A 207 0.87 1.63 6.75
C GLY A 207 1.47 2.73 7.63
N ARG A 208 1.62 3.97 7.12
CA ARG A 208 2.14 5.10 7.90
C ARG A 208 1.19 5.51 9.04
N VAL A 209 -0.12 5.48 8.80
CA VAL A 209 -1.14 5.73 9.82
C VAL A 209 -1.07 4.67 10.92
N LEU A 210 -0.96 3.39 10.58
CA LEU A 210 -0.85 2.30 11.56
C LEU A 210 0.49 2.33 12.30
N ASP A 211 1.58 2.68 11.63
CA ASP A 211 2.90 2.83 12.27
C ASP A 211 2.87 3.94 13.34
N ALA A 212 2.27 5.09 13.01
CA ALA A 212 2.10 6.19 13.95
C ALA A 212 1.23 5.80 15.17
N ALA A 213 0.16 5.04 14.95
CA ALA A 213 -0.69 4.56 16.05
C ALA A 213 0.05 3.55 16.96
N SER A 214 0.88 2.68 16.38
CA SER A 214 1.75 1.76 17.11
C SER A 214 2.71 2.50 18.04
N VAL A 215 3.33 3.57 17.54
CA VAL A 215 4.23 4.43 18.32
C VAL A 215 3.50 5.19 19.43
N LEU A 216 2.34 5.77 19.13
CA LEU A 216 1.52 6.48 20.13
C LEU A 216 1.15 5.56 21.30
N LEU A 217 0.68 4.35 21.00
CA LEU A 217 0.25 3.36 22.00
C LEU A 217 1.43 2.64 22.68
N GLY A 218 2.66 2.85 22.21
CA GLY A 218 3.88 2.31 22.79
C GLY A 218 4.11 0.82 22.49
N PHE A 219 3.58 0.30 21.38
CA PHE A 219 3.87 -1.04 20.88
C PHE A 219 5.13 -1.08 20.01
N SER A 220 5.59 0.08 19.53
CA SER A 220 6.83 0.22 18.77
C SER A 220 7.47 1.58 19.06
N ARG A 221 8.79 1.68 18.81
CA ARG A 221 9.53 2.95 18.95
C ARG A 221 10.10 3.43 17.61
N GLN A 222 10.60 2.49 16.81
CA GLN A 222 11.16 2.71 15.49
C GLN A 222 10.84 1.49 14.61
N ARG A 223 11.09 1.61 13.31
CA ARG A 223 10.93 0.51 12.36
C ARG A 223 12.19 -0.36 12.35
N GLU A 224 12.06 -1.64 12.71
CA GLU A 224 13.17 -2.61 12.70
C GLU A 224 13.26 -3.34 11.37
N TYR A 225 12.11 -3.60 10.74
CA TYR A 225 11.98 -4.20 9.42
C TYR A 225 10.69 -3.69 8.76
N ASP A 226 10.50 -4.04 7.48
CA ASP A 226 9.37 -3.56 6.71
C ASP A 226 8.02 -3.95 7.36
N GLY A 227 7.23 -2.92 7.68
CA GLY A 227 5.90 -3.05 8.28
C GLY A 227 5.88 -3.38 9.78
N SER A 228 7.05 -3.46 10.45
CA SER A 228 7.13 -3.93 11.85
C SER A 228 6.21 -3.18 12.83
N PRO A 229 6.04 -1.85 12.78
CA PRO A 229 5.19 -1.16 13.75
C PRO A 229 3.70 -1.48 13.57
N ALA A 230 3.19 -1.48 12.34
CA ALA A 230 1.83 -1.92 12.02
C ALA A 230 1.57 -3.38 12.41
N ILE A 231 2.55 -4.28 12.23
CA ILE A 231 2.45 -5.69 12.64
C ILE A 231 2.33 -5.82 14.17
N GLU A 232 3.17 -5.10 14.93
CA GLU A 232 3.10 -5.13 16.39
C GLU A 232 1.79 -4.50 16.93
N LEU A 233 1.25 -3.50 16.25
CA LEU A 233 -0.08 -2.96 16.54
C LEU A 233 -1.17 -4.04 16.36
N ASP A 234 -1.20 -4.70 15.21
CA ASP A 234 -2.19 -5.75 14.89
C ASP A 234 -2.09 -6.95 15.85
N LYS A 235 -0.88 -7.38 16.17
CA LYS A 235 -0.61 -8.51 17.07
C LYS A 235 -1.13 -8.26 18.49
N ASN A 236 -1.11 -7.01 18.96
CA ASN A 236 -1.58 -6.64 20.29
C ASN A 236 -3.06 -6.24 20.32
N ALA A 237 -3.72 -6.10 19.17
CA ALA A 237 -5.11 -5.70 19.09
C ALA A 237 -6.05 -6.77 19.67
N THR A 238 -7.09 -6.33 20.40
CA THR A 238 -8.11 -7.21 21.00
C THR A 238 -9.50 -6.84 20.49
N VAL A 239 -10.35 -6.27 21.35
CA VAL A 239 -11.70 -5.81 21.01
C VAL A 239 -11.74 -4.27 20.97
N PRO A 240 -12.32 -3.66 19.94
CA PRO A 240 -12.30 -2.21 19.81
C PRO A 240 -13.18 -1.54 20.87
N TYR A 241 -12.93 -0.26 21.14
CA TYR A 241 -13.95 0.63 21.67
C TYR A 241 -14.88 1.04 20.52
N LEU A 242 -16.13 1.36 20.84
CA LEU A 242 -17.05 1.89 19.84
C LEU A 242 -16.63 3.30 19.45
N LEU A 243 -16.14 3.45 18.22
CA LEU A 243 -15.82 4.74 17.60
C LEU A 243 -16.28 4.68 16.16
N LYS A 244 -17.19 5.58 15.77
CA LYS A 244 -17.67 5.64 14.39
C LYS A 244 -16.64 6.34 13.49
N PRO A 245 -16.34 5.82 12.29
CA PRO A 245 -15.53 6.50 11.30
C PRO A 245 -16.06 7.90 10.96
N ALA A 246 -15.19 8.92 11.01
CA ALA A 246 -15.50 10.26 10.54
C ALA A 246 -15.08 10.39 9.08
N ILE A 247 -16.05 10.50 8.18
CA ILE A 247 -15.83 10.61 6.73
C ILE A 247 -16.34 11.97 6.27
N LYS A 248 -15.50 12.73 5.57
CA LYS A 248 -15.90 13.95 4.88
C LYS A 248 -15.82 13.69 3.39
N GLU A 249 -16.96 13.77 2.71
CA GLU A 249 -17.12 13.38 1.30
C GLU A 249 -16.73 11.90 1.10
N ASN A 250 -15.53 11.63 0.57
CA ASN A 250 -14.94 10.30 0.45
C ASN A 250 -13.52 10.23 1.05
N THR A 251 -13.24 11.09 2.03
CA THR A 251 -11.98 11.09 2.77
C THR A 251 -12.24 10.62 4.20
N LEU A 252 -11.59 9.52 4.61
CA LEU A 252 -11.62 9.05 5.99
C LEU A 252 -10.65 9.88 6.85
N LEU A 253 -11.19 10.65 7.80
CA LEU A 253 -10.43 11.54 8.68
C LEU A 253 -9.70 10.73 9.74
N THR A 254 -8.44 10.42 9.50
CA THR A 254 -7.61 9.62 10.42
C THR A 254 -7.10 10.45 11.60
N SER A 255 -6.96 11.77 11.44
CA SER A 255 -6.66 12.68 12.56
C SER A 255 -7.71 12.59 13.68
N THR A 256 -8.98 12.32 13.35
CA THR A 256 -10.06 12.17 14.35
C THR A 256 -9.85 10.96 15.26
N VAL A 257 -9.45 9.80 14.72
CA VAL A 257 -9.13 8.64 15.56
C VAL A 257 -7.87 8.88 16.37
N PHE A 258 -6.88 9.60 15.84
CA PHE A 258 -5.67 9.95 16.60
C PHE A 258 -5.96 10.88 17.78
N ARG A 259 -6.86 11.85 17.62
CA ARG A 259 -7.38 12.66 18.73
C ARG A 259 -7.99 11.75 19.80
N TYR A 260 -8.87 10.83 19.39
CA TYR A 260 -9.48 9.87 20.32
C TYR A 260 -8.44 9.02 21.04
N LEU A 261 -7.43 8.48 20.34
CA LEU A 261 -6.36 7.69 20.95
C LEU A 261 -5.61 8.50 22.01
N ALA A 262 -5.20 9.73 21.68
CA ALA A 262 -4.43 10.60 22.55
C ALA A 262 -5.21 11.01 23.82
N ASP A 263 -6.49 11.36 23.68
CA ASP A 263 -7.37 11.70 24.82
C ASP A 263 -7.67 10.48 25.73
N ASN A 264 -7.42 9.26 25.24
CA ASN A 264 -7.78 8.02 25.93
C ASN A 264 -6.57 7.16 26.30
N MET A 265 -5.35 7.73 26.37
CA MET A 265 -4.12 6.98 26.68
C MET A 265 -4.12 6.26 28.04
N GLY A 266 -5.03 6.61 28.97
CA GLY A 266 -5.26 5.90 30.23
C GLY A 266 -6.09 4.61 30.12
N LYS A 267 -6.71 4.34 28.96
CA LYS A 267 -7.48 3.12 28.70
C LYS A 267 -6.58 1.96 28.27
N ASP A 268 -7.16 0.75 28.20
CA ASP A 268 -6.46 -0.42 27.68
C ASP A 268 -5.96 -0.20 26.23
N ARG A 269 -4.63 -0.17 26.08
CA ARG A 269 -3.94 0.08 24.81
C ARG A 269 -4.21 -1.00 23.76
N LYS A 270 -4.46 -2.25 24.16
CA LYS A 270 -4.80 -3.34 23.22
C LYS A 270 -6.16 -3.13 22.59
N ARG A 271 -7.10 -2.55 23.34
CA ARG A 271 -8.41 -2.16 22.82
C ARG A 271 -8.32 -0.90 21.96
N LEU A 272 -7.47 0.05 22.32
CA LEU A 272 -7.18 1.23 21.49
C LEU A 272 -6.54 0.83 20.13
N ALA A 273 -5.63 -0.15 20.13
CA ALA A 273 -5.07 -0.72 18.90
C ALA A 273 -6.14 -1.33 18.00
N ALA A 274 -7.04 -2.14 18.57
CA ALA A 274 -8.19 -2.64 17.82
C ALA A 274 -9.09 -1.50 17.32
N THR A 275 -9.28 -0.44 18.09
CA THR A 275 -10.13 0.71 17.72
C THR A 275 -9.63 1.38 16.44
N VAL A 276 -8.34 1.67 16.32
CA VAL A 276 -7.80 2.30 15.11
C VAL A 276 -7.82 1.37 13.90
N LEU A 277 -7.54 0.07 14.08
CA LEU A 277 -7.61 -0.91 12.99
C LEU A 277 -9.04 -1.07 12.45
N TYR A 278 -10.04 -1.15 13.33
CA TYR A 278 -11.45 -1.17 12.95
C TYR A 278 -11.88 0.15 12.31
N TYR A 279 -11.47 1.29 12.88
CA TYR A 279 -11.81 2.62 12.35
C TYR A 279 -11.35 2.77 10.89
N VAL A 280 -10.11 2.37 10.58
CA VAL A 280 -9.56 2.42 9.21
C VAL A 280 -10.31 1.46 8.29
N ALA A 281 -10.49 0.21 8.72
CA ALA A 281 -11.15 -0.81 7.91
C ALA A 281 -12.61 -0.48 7.61
N ASP A 282 -13.42 -0.23 8.64
CA ASP A 282 -14.85 0.09 8.50
C ASP A 282 -15.05 1.42 7.76
N GLY A 283 -14.22 2.44 8.02
CA GLY A 283 -14.37 3.74 7.36
C GLY A 283 -14.09 3.68 5.85
N LEU A 284 -13.06 2.94 5.42
CA LEU A 284 -12.80 2.73 3.99
C LEU A 284 -13.90 1.86 3.35
N TYR A 285 -14.43 0.87 4.08
CA TYR A 285 -15.56 0.09 3.63
C TYR A 285 -16.84 0.91 3.46
N GLU A 286 -17.14 1.83 4.39
CA GLU A 286 -18.29 2.73 4.27
C GLU A 286 -18.20 3.60 3.01
N ILE A 287 -16.99 4.00 2.58
CA ILE A 287 -16.80 4.70 1.30
C ILE A 287 -17.08 3.76 0.12
N ALA A 288 -16.47 2.56 0.11
CA ALA A 288 -16.60 1.59 -0.97
C ALA A 288 -18.04 1.08 -1.15
N ALA A 289 -18.76 0.84 -0.05
CA ALA A 289 -20.09 0.25 -0.05
C ALA A 289 -21.17 1.14 -0.70
N LYS A 290 -20.94 2.46 -0.82
CA LYS A 290 -21.85 3.39 -1.51
C LYS A 290 -22.06 3.02 -2.98
N GLU A 291 -21.08 2.37 -3.58
CA GLU A 291 -21.07 1.99 -5.00
C GLU A 291 -21.92 0.74 -5.30
N ARG A 292 -22.36 0.00 -4.26
CA ARG A 292 -23.20 -1.21 -4.39
C ARG A 292 -22.59 -2.29 -5.31
N LEU A 293 -21.27 -2.39 -5.32
CA LEU A 293 -20.49 -3.41 -6.02
C LEU A 293 -19.90 -4.41 -5.00
N PRO A 294 -19.47 -5.60 -5.44
CA PRO A 294 -18.59 -6.44 -4.64
C PRO A 294 -17.36 -5.65 -4.21
N VAL A 295 -17.06 -5.66 -2.91
CA VAL A 295 -15.93 -4.91 -2.34
C VAL A 295 -14.75 -5.83 -2.13
N LEU A 296 -13.59 -5.48 -2.66
CA LEU A 296 -12.33 -6.18 -2.51
C LEU A 296 -11.51 -5.53 -1.40
N PHE A 297 -10.73 -6.31 -0.65
CA PHE A 297 -9.73 -5.79 0.29
C PHE A 297 -8.36 -6.43 0.05
N THR A 298 -7.36 -5.61 -0.23
CA THR A 298 -6.04 -6.00 -0.75
C THR A 298 -4.95 -5.02 -0.31
N GLY A 299 -3.70 -5.26 -0.71
CA GLY A 299 -2.50 -4.51 -0.30
C GLY A 299 -1.84 -5.09 0.96
N GLY A 300 -0.62 -4.63 1.28
CA GLY A 300 0.16 -5.14 2.41
C GLY A 300 -0.57 -5.15 3.76
N CYS A 301 -1.45 -4.17 4.01
CA CYS A 301 -2.23 -4.11 5.26
C CYS A 301 -3.34 -5.17 5.32
N ALA A 302 -3.73 -5.81 4.21
CA ALA A 302 -4.69 -6.90 4.21
C ALA A 302 -4.15 -8.19 4.86
N HIS A 303 -2.86 -8.23 5.20
CA HIS A 303 -2.32 -9.25 6.11
C HIS A 303 -2.87 -9.13 7.54
N SER A 304 -3.27 -7.93 7.98
CA SER A 304 -3.79 -7.67 9.34
C SER A 304 -4.98 -8.58 9.65
N ARG A 305 -4.86 -9.37 10.73
CA ARG A 305 -5.94 -10.25 11.18
C ARG A 305 -7.10 -9.43 11.73
N THR A 306 -6.81 -8.31 12.40
CA THR A 306 -7.82 -7.44 13.01
C THR A 306 -8.64 -6.71 11.96
N MET A 307 -8.02 -6.16 10.91
CA MET A 307 -8.74 -5.51 9.82
C MET A 307 -9.60 -6.51 9.03
N LYS A 308 -9.07 -7.71 8.74
CA LYS A 308 -9.87 -8.79 8.12
C LYS A 308 -11.08 -9.17 8.96
N LYS A 309 -10.94 -9.22 10.29
CA LYS A 309 -12.05 -9.48 11.21
C LYS A 309 -13.09 -8.34 11.18
N ALA A 310 -12.67 -7.08 11.10
CA ALA A 310 -13.59 -5.95 10.96
C ALA A 310 -14.43 -6.02 9.67
N LEU A 311 -13.83 -6.56 8.60
CA LEU A 311 -14.41 -6.68 7.27
C LEU A 311 -15.02 -8.06 6.97
N GLU A 312 -15.12 -8.94 7.97
CA GLU A 312 -15.61 -10.30 7.80
C GLU A 312 -17.04 -10.31 7.25
N GLY A 313 -17.28 -11.08 6.18
CA GLY A 313 -18.56 -11.15 5.48
C GLY A 313 -18.94 -9.90 4.65
N LYS A 314 -18.11 -8.85 4.66
CA LYS A 314 -18.35 -7.60 3.93
C LYS A 314 -17.54 -7.47 2.64
N VAL A 315 -16.37 -8.13 2.58
CA VAL A 315 -15.40 -8.00 1.49
C VAL A 315 -14.92 -9.36 0.96
N LEU A 316 -14.39 -9.36 -0.26
CA LEU A 316 -13.66 -10.46 -0.86
C LEU A 316 -12.15 -10.21 -0.71
N LEU A 317 -11.41 -11.27 -0.38
CA LEU A 317 -9.96 -11.24 -0.16
C LEU A 317 -9.25 -12.05 -1.24
N ASN A 318 -7.94 -11.85 -1.41
CA ASN A 318 -7.12 -12.76 -2.20
C ASN A 318 -7.22 -14.20 -1.68
N LYS A 319 -7.10 -15.19 -2.57
CA LYS A 319 -7.15 -16.62 -2.23
C LYS A 319 -5.81 -17.33 -2.47
N ALA A 320 -5.36 -17.38 -3.72
CA ALA A 320 -4.11 -18.02 -4.15
C ALA A 320 -2.99 -17.00 -4.36
N VAL A 321 -3.32 -15.78 -4.81
CA VAL A 321 -2.36 -14.69 -4.99
C VAL A 321 -2.11 -14.01 -3.63
N PRO A 322 -0.86 -13.69 -3.26
CA PRO A 322 -0.61 -12.89 -2.06
C PRO A 322 -1.28 -11.50 -2.14
N CYS A 323 -1.80 -10.99 -1.03
CA CYS A 323 -2.40 -9.65 -0.99
C CYS A 323 -1.37 -8.51 -0.95
N GLY A 324 -0.13 -8.79 -0.56
CA GLY A 324 0.99 -7.85 -0.61
C GLY A 324 1.71 -7.86 -1.96
N ASP A 325 2.86 -7.18 -2.01
CA ASP A 325 3.58 -6.86 -3.25
C ASP A 325 3.97 -8.06 -4.12
N ALA A 326 4.12 -9.25 -3.54
CA ALA A 326 4.31 -10.49 -4.29
C ALA A 326 3.17 -10.78 -5.29
N GLY A 327 1.97 -10.23 -5.09
CA GLY A 327 0.83 -10.35 -6.01
C GLY A 327 0.83 -9.34 -7.16
N ILE A 328 1.66 -8.29 -7.11
CA ILE A 328 1.58 -7.15 -8.04
C ILE A 328 1.82 -7.58 -9.48
N SER A 329 2.79 -8.45 -9.77
CA SER A 329 3.08 -8.84 -11.16
C SER A 329 1.91 -9.54 -11.84
N ARG A 330 1.15 -10.35 -11.11
CA ARG A 330 -0.09 -10.96 -11.61
C ARG A 330 -1.21 -9.92 -11.76
N GLY A 331 -1.33 -9.01 -10.79
CA GLY A 331 -2.23 -7.87 -10.87
C GLY A 331 -2.00 -6.96 -12.07
N GLN A 332 -0.74 -6.72 -12.44
CA GLN A 332 -0.34 -5.97 -13.64
C GLN A 332 -0.89 -6.63 -14.92
N ILE A 333 -0.73 -7.95 -15.05
CA ILE A 333 -1.27 -8.70 -16.19
C ILE A 333 -2.80 -8.64 -16.21
N ALA A 334 -3.46 -8.89 -15.07
CA ALA A 334 -4.90 -8.84 -14.96
C ALA A 334 -5.47 -7.47 -15.36
N TYR A 335 -4.85 -6.39 -14.87
CA TYR A 335 -5.19 -5.02 -15.26
C TYR A 335 -5.03 -4.80 -16.77
N TYR A 336 -3.89 -5.20 -17.35
CA TYR A 336 -3.64 -4.99 -18.77
C TYR A 336 -4.65 -5.74 -19.64
N LEU A 337 -4.93 -7.01 -19.34
CA LEU A 337 -5.90 -7.82 -20.06
C LEU A 337 -7.31 -7.25 -19.98
N ALA A 338 -7.70 -6.69 -18.83
CA ALA A 338 -9.01 -6.06 -18.66
C ALA A 338 -9.16 -4.72 -19.41
N LYS A 339 -8.06 -4.09 -19.86
CA LYS A 339 -8.07 -2.81 -20.57
C LYS A 339 -7.91 -2.91 -22.09
N VAL A 340 -7.46 -4.06 -22.58
CA VAL A 340 -7.26 -4.31 -24.02
C VAL A 340 -8.48 -5.00 -24.65
N HIS A 341 -9.46 -5.41 -23.85
CA HIS A 341 -10.74 -5.98 -24.27
C HIS A 341 -11.91 -5.05 -23.98
#